data_AF-A0A2V9L677-F1
#
_entry.id   AF-A0A2V9L677-F1
#
_cell.length_a   1.000
_cell.length_b   1.000
_cell.length_c   1.000
_cell.angle_alpha   90.00
_cell.angle_beta   90.00
_cell.angle_gamma   90.00
#
_symmetry.space_group_name_H-M   'P 1'
#
loop_
_entity.id
_entity.type
_entity.pdbx_description
1 polymer ?
#
loop_
_entity_poly.entity_id
_entity_poly.type
_entity_poly.pdbx_seq_one_letter_code
_entity_poly.pdbx_strand_id
1 'polypeptide(L)'
;MKKVLSGLGAGFDTGLCCLFVLTFAAAMATARADDRWLHVKVDDTGGEGEKVRVNVPLSLAEKVLPCIHAHDLEGGKVKIRGEVNGIDLRALVDAIRGAGDNEFVTVEDRHEHVRVAKVGGDLLIKVREDHDRSKVDVKVPFTVVEALLSGGKDELDITAGLRALRAQGDTELVTVNDNAQTVRIWVDSRNTGE
;
A
#
# COMPACT_ATOMS: atom_id res chain seq x y z
N MET A 1 -70.75 21.52 -40.16
CA MET A 1 -70.66 22.53 -41.23
C MET A 1 -69.26 23.15 -41.21
N LYS A 2 -68.50 23.09 -42.33
CA LYS A 2 -67.32 23.90 -42.73
C LYS A 2 -66.11 23.94 -41.76
N LYS A 3 -64.83 23.82 -42.14
CA LYS A 3 -64.09 23.66 -43.40
C LYS A 3 -62.66 23.24 -42.99
N VAL A 4 -62.01 22.44 -43.83
CA VAL A 4 -60.57 22.14 -43.83
C VAL A 4 -59.84 23.15 -44.75
N LEU A 5 -58.50 23.26 -44.61
CA LEU A 5 -57.50 23.97 -45.45
C LEU A 5 -57.40 25.49 -45.21
N SER A 6 -56.24 26.17 -45.14
CA SER A 6 -54.83 25.95 -45.52
C SER A 6 -53.99 26.88 -44.61
N GLY A 7 -52.70 26.68 -44.34
CA GLY A 7 -51.62 26.73 -45.32
C GLY A 7 -50.30 27.09 -44.62
N LEU A 8 -49.24 26.58 -45.22
CA LEU A 8 -47.82 26.62 -44.86
C LEU A 8 -47.25 28.05 -44.96
N GLY A 9 -46.44 28.47 -43.99
CA GLY A 9 -45.68 29.74 -44.06
C GLY A 9 -44.57 29.77 -43.01
N ALA A 10 -43.34 29.76 -43.47
CA ALA A 10 -42.12 29.65 -42.67
C ALA A 10 -41.90 30.82 -41.70
N GLY A 11 -41.40 30.50 -40.50
CA GLY A 11 -40.81 31.45 -39.56
C GLY A 11 -39.71 30.74 -38.79
N PHE A 12 -38.47 31.09 -39.11
CA PHE A 12 -37.27 30.74 -38.35
C PHE A 12 -37.44 31.26 -36.91
N ASP A 13 -37.58 30.37 -35.93
CA ASP A 13 -37.43 30.74 -34.51
C ASP A 13 -36.18 30.06 -33.95
N THR A 14 -35.08 30.78 -34.12
CA THR A 14 -33.83 30.71 -33.37
C THR A 14 -34.12 30.78 -31.87
N GLY A 15 -34.33 29.63 -31.21
CA GLY A 15 -34.59 29.68 -29.77
C GLY A 15 -34.60 28.38 -28.98
N LEU A 16 -34.40 27.21 -29.61
CA LEU A 16 -34.64 25.94 -28.89
C LEU A 16 -33.58 24.84 -29.05
N CYS A 17 -32.43 25.14 -29.67
CA CYS A 17 -31.33 24.15 -29.79
C CYS A 17 -30.26 24.25 -28.70
N CYS A 18 -30.29 25.25 -27.81
CA CYS A 18 -29.22 25.47 -26.83
C CYS A 18 -29.46 24.83 -25.45
N LEU A 19 -30.62 24.20 -25.19
CA LEU A 19 -30.95 23.70 -23.84
C LEU A 19 -30.86 22.17 -23.67
N PHE A 20 -30.27 21.46 -24.64
CA PHE A 20 -30.04 20.01 -24.54
C PHE A 20 -28.55 19.59 -24.56
N VAL A 21 -27.60 20.54 -24.59
CA VAL A 21 -26.16 20.24 -24.64
C VAL A 21 -25.45 20.47 -23.27
N LEU A 22 -26.16 20.96 -22.25
CA LEU A 22 -25.56 21.32 -20.96
C LEU A 22 -25.59 20.23 -19.87
N THR A 23 -26.10 19.03 -20.16
CA THR A 23 -26.22 17.94 -19.15
C THR A 23 -25.28 16.75 -19.34
N PHE A 24 -24.33 16.80 -20.28
CA PHE A 24 -23.39 15.69 -20.53
C PHE A 24 -21.90 16.06 -20.41
N ALA A 25 -21.57 17.03 -19.54
CA ALA A 25 -20.17 17.37 -19.22
C ALA A 25 -19.78 17.04 -17.76
N ALA A 26 -20.64 16.33 -17.02
CA ALA A 26 -20.44 16.05 -15.59
C ALA A 26 -20.05 14.59 -15.27
N ALA A 27 -19.38 13.89 -16.19
CA ALA A 27 -18.95 12.51 -15.95
C ALA A 27 -17.66 12.12 -16.72
N MET A 28 -16.65 12.99 -16.72
CA MET A 28 -15.29 12.59 -17.10
C MET A 28 -14.24 13.17 -16.16
N ALA A 29 -14.49 13.11 -14.85
CA ALA A 29 -13.41 12.79 -13.94
C ALA A 29 -13.35 11.26 -13.91
N THR A 30 -12.78 10.66 -14.97
CA THR A 30 -12.30 9.28 -14.84
C THR A 30 -11.38 9.31 -13.65
N ALA A 31 -11.73 8.61 -12.57
CA ALA A 31 -10.83 8.34 -11.48
C ALA A 31 -9.54 7.82 -12.13
N ARG A 32 -8.52 8.70 -12.20
CA ARG A 32 -7.16 8.24 -12.34
C ARG A 32 -7.04 7.39 -11.09
N ALA A 33 -7.03 6.06 -11.24
CA ALA A 33 -6.59 5.21 -10.16
C ALA A 33 -5.27 5.85 -9.75
N ASP A 34 -5.19 6.39 -8.54
CA ASP A 34 -3.97 7.00 -8.03
C ASP A 34 -2.91 5.91 -8.16
N ASP A 35 -2.13 5.96 -9.24
CA ASP A 35 -1.10 4.98 -9.53
C ASP A 35 -0.05 5.24 -8.46
N ARG A 36 -0.18 4.51 -7.36
CA ARG A 36 0.76 4.54 -6.26
C ARG A 36 1.99 3.74 -6.64
N TRP A 37 3.12 4.15 -6.10
CA TRP A 37 4.41 3.56 -6.38
C TRP A 37 5.01 3.01 -5.09
N LEU A 38 5.49 1.77 -5.15
CA LEU A 38 6.37 1.23 -4.14
C LEU A 38 7.79 1.66 -4.47
N HIS A 39 8.41 2.33 -3.52
CA HIS A 39 9.79 2.77 -3.59
C HIS A 39 10.66 1.94 -2.66
N VAL A 40 11.80 1.51 -3.16
CA VAL A 40 12.91 1.03 -2.34
C VAL A 40 14.13 1.86 -2.68
N LYS A 41 14.67 2.55 -1.68
CA LYS A 41 15.89 3.33 -1.81
C LYS A 41 16.92 2.77 -0.86
N VAL A 42 18.09 2.43 -1.39
CA VAL A 42 19.27 2.10 -0.62
C VAL A 42 20.33 3.13 -0.98
N ASP A 43 20.75 3.93 0.01
CA ASP A 43 21.93 4.77 -0.11
C ASP A 43 23.01 4.15 0.78
N ASP A 44 24.04 3.58 0.18
CA ASP A 44 25.27 3.19 0.86
C ASP A 44 26.29 4.32 0.70
N THR A 45 26.89 4.72 1.82
CA THR A 45 27.91 5.75 1.92
C THR A 45 29.27 5.18 2.35
N GLY A 46 29.34 3.86 2.54
CA GLY A 46 30.58 3.11 2.74
C GLY A 46 31.20 2.69 1.40
N GLY A 47 32.53 2.65 1.34
CA GLY A 47 33.26 2.15 0.18
C GLY A 47 32.99 2.92 -1.13
N GLU A 48 32.51 2.21 -2.15
CA GLU A 48 32.25 2.77 -3.50
C GLU A 48 30.92 3.55 -3.60
N GLY A 49 30.13 3.63 -2.52
CA GLY A 49 28.96 4.52 -2.45
C GLY A 49 27.79 4.07 -3.33
N GLU A 50 27.44 2.78 -3.29
CA GLU A 50 26.36 2.20 -4.11
C GLU A 50 25.00 2.83 -3.78
N LYS A 51 24.23 3.15 -4.82
CA LYS A 51 22.87 3.67 -4.67
C LYS A 51 21.89 2.85 -5.50
N VAL A 52 20.94 2.23 -4.82
CA VAL A 52 19.87 1.45 -5.46
C VAL A 52 18.55 2.21 -5.32
N ARG A 53 17.85 2.39 -6.43
CA ARG A 53 16.50 2.98 -6.47
C ARG A 53 15.60 2.05 -7.27
N VAL A 54 14.56 1.54 -6.64
CA VAL A 54 13.53 0.71 -7.25
C VAL A 54 12.21 1.43 -7.11
N ASN A 55 11.55 1.72 -8.23
CA ASN A 55 10.24 2.36 -8.26
C ASN A 55 9.30 1.46 -9.07
N VAL A 56 8.30 0.89 -8.41
CA VAL A 56 7.39 -0.07 -9.04
C VAL A 56 5.94 0.39 -8.82
N PRO A 57 5.14 0.58 -9.89
CA PRO A 57 3.72 0.85 -9.73
C PRO A 57 3.04 -0.31 -9.01
N LEU A 58 2.20 -0.03 -8.00
CA LEU A 58 1.46 -1.10 -7.31
C LEU A 58 0.57 -1.87 -8.29
N SER A 59 0.01 -1.17 -9.29
CA SER A 59 -0.82 -1.76 -10.35
C SER A 59 -0.06 -2.77 -11.23
N LEU A 60 1.25 -2.60 -11.41
CA LEU A 60 2.11 -3.56 -12.10
C LEU A 60 2.43 -4.75 -11.18
N ALA A 61 2.87 -4.48 -9.95
CA ALA A 61 3.21 -5.53 -8.98
C ALA A 61 2.01 -6.47 -8.72
N GLU A 62 0.79 -5.95 -8.61
CA GLU A 62 -0.44 -6.75 -8.47
C GLU A 62 -0.67 -7.75 -9.61
N LYS A 63 -0.26 -7.40 -10.83
CA LYS A 63 -0.43 -8.25 -12.03
C LYS A 63 0.73 -9.22 -12.23
N VAL A 64 1.93 -8.84 -11.82
CA VAL A 64 3.15 -9.64 -12.01
C VAL A 64 3.31 -10.68 -10.91
N LEU A 65 3.05 -10.34 -9.64
CA LEU A 65 3.24 -11.24 -8.50
C LEU A 65 2.55 -12.61 -8.68
N PRO A 66 1.30 -12.69 -9.19
CA PRO A 66 0.64 -13.99 -9.42
C PRO A 66 1.31 -14.84 -10.51
N CYS A 67 2.08 -14.23 -11.41
CA CYS A 67 2.79 -14.92 -12.49
C CYS A 67 4.19 -15.41 -12.07
N ILE A 68 4.67 -15.02 -10.90
CA ILE A 68 5.96 -15.49 -10.37
C ILE A 68 5.73 -16.77 -9.58
N HIS A 69 6.40 -17.83 -10.02
CA HIS A 69 6.45 -19.13 -9.33
C HIS A 69 7.91 -19.44 -9.03
N ALA A 70 8.38 -19.05 -7.85
CA ALA A 70 9.78 -19.19 -7.46
C ALA A 70 9.88 -19.58 -5.99
N HIS A 71 10.48 -20.75 -5.73
CA HIS A 71 10.70 -21.27 -4.38
C HIS A 71 9.45 -21.26 -3.50
N ASP A 72 9.42 -20.38 -2.49
CA ASP A 72 8.32 -20.24 -1.53
C ASP A 72 7.25 -19.23 -1.98
N LEU A 73 7.47 -18.52 -3.09
CA LEU A 73 6.51 -17.61 -3.71
C LEU A 73 5.73 -18.32 -4.82
N GLU A 74 4.44 -18.56 -4.58
CA GLU A 74 3.51 -19.17 -5.54
C GLU A 74 2.24 -18.34 -5.64
N GLY A 75 1.93 -17.83 -6.84
CA GLY A 75 0.66 -17.13 -7.09
C GLY A 75 0.49 -15.87 -6.25
N GLY A 76 1.59 -15.17 -5.93
CA GLY A 76 1.57 -13.97 -5.09
C GLY A 76 1.43 -14.25 -3.59
N LYS A 77 1.61 -15.51 -3.16
CA LYS A 77 1.65 -15.91 -1.74
C LYS A 77 3.02 -16.48 -1.38
N VAL A 78 3.53 -16.15 -0.20
CA VAL A 78 4.82 -16.63 0.30
C VAL A 78 4.59 -17.63 1.43
N LYS A 79 5.14 -18.84 1.31
CA LYS A 79 5.17 -19.82 2.41
C LYS A 79 6.15 -19.36 3.49
N ILE A 80 5.68 -19.27 4.73
CA ILE A 80 6.53 -18.97 5.88
C ILE A 80 7.28 -20.25 6.25
N ARG A 81 8.59 -20.31 6.00
CA ARG A 81 9.45 -21.40 6.46
C ARG A 81 10.07 -21.03 7.80
N GLY A 82 9.48 -21.55 8.87
CA GLY A 82 10.01 -21.46 10.22
C GLY A 82 9.12 -22.28 11.14
N GLU A 83 9.73 -23.04 12.05
CA GLU A 83 9.03 -23.64 13.17
C GLU A 83 8.51 -22.51 14.08
N VAL A 84 7.40 -21.88 13.70
CA VAL A 84 6.58 -21.11 14.65
C VAL A 84 5.80 -22.15 15.46
N ASN A 85 6.53 -22.97 16.23
CA ASN A 85 6.00 -24.16 16.89
C ASN A 85 4.77 -23.82 17.75
N GLY A 86 3.59 -24.19 17.26
CA GLY A 86 2.32 -24.08 18.00
C GLY A 86 1.68 -22.69 18.06
N ILE A 87 2.19 -21.69 17.34
CA ILE A 87 1.59 -20.34 17.33
C ILE A 87 0.76 -20.14 16.08
N ASP A 88 -0.55 -19.98 16.25
CA ASP A 88 -1.44 -19.52 15.18
C ASP A 88 -1.28 -18.00 15.02
N LEU A 89 -0.48 -17.59 14.04
CA LEU A 89 -0.22 -16.18 13.75
C LEU A 89 -1.50 -15.38 13.45
N ARG A 90 -2.53 -16.02 12.87
CA ARG A 90 -3.81 -15.34 12.65
C ARG A 90 -4.56 -15.15 13.94
N ALA A 91 -4.65 -16.19 14.77
CA ALA A 91 -5.28 -16.06 16.08
C ALA A 91 -4.58 -14.99 16.93
N LEU A 92 -3.24 -14.91 16.84
CA LEU A 92 -2.46 -13.86 17.47
C LEU A 92 -2.80 -12.47 16.93
N VAL A 93 -2.83 -12.30 15.60
CA VAL A 93 -3.18 -11.02 15.00
C VAL A 93 -4.64 -10.64 15.24
N ASP A 94 -5.58 -11.59 15.28
CA ASP A 94 -6.97 -11.34 15.62
C ASP A 94 -7.11 -10.91 17.09
N ALA A 95 -6.33 -11.51 18.01
CA ALA A 95 -6.27 -11.06 19.40
C ALA A 95 -5.72 -9.64 19.52
N ILE A 96 -4.67 -9.31 18.76
CA ILE A 96 -4.08 -7.96 18.71
C ILE A 96 -5.01 -6.96 18.01
N ARG A 97 -5.83 -7.39 17.04
CA ARG A 97 -6.86 -6.56 16.39
C ARG A 97 -7.84 -6.01 17.42
N GLY A 98 -8.37 -6.89 18.27
CA GLY A 98 -9.33 -6.54 19.31
C GLY A 98 -8.71 -5.77 20.48
N ALA A 99 -7.39 -5.87 20.66
CA ALA A 99 -6.67 -5.08 21.65
C ALA A 99 -6.63 -3.60 21.24
N GLY A 100 -6.78 -2.71 22.23
CA GLY A 100 -6.54 -1.28 22.04
C GLY A 100 -5.05 -0.98 21.78
N ASP A 101 -4.74 0.30 21.65
CA ASP A 101 -3.36 0.75 21.54
C ASP A 101 -2.57 0.31 22.78
N ASN A 102 -1.48 -0.43 22.56
CA ASN A 102 -0.66 -0.99 23.64
C ASN A 102 0.73 -1.38 23.14
N GLU A 103 1.62 -1.60 24.09
CA GLU A 103 2.93 -2.22 23.89
C GLU A 103 2.83 -3.72 24.20
N PHE A 104 3.22 -4.55 23.24
CA PHE A 104 3.07 -6.01 23.34
C PHE A 104 4.36 -6.73 23.65
N VAL A 105 5.48 -6.25 23.09
CA VAL A 105 6.79 -6.85 23.28
C VAL A 105 7.81 -5.74 23.53
N THR A 106 8.57 -5.89 24.60
CA THR A 106 9.74 -5.08 24.90
C THR A 106 10.85 -6.02 25.32
N VAL A 107 11.93 -6.00 24.56
CA VAL A 107 13.18 -6.69 24.86
C VAL A 107 14.22 -5.62 25.11
N GLU A 108 14.78 -5.61 26.31
CA GLU A 108 15.89 -4.73 26.69
C GLU A 108 17.09 -5.61 27.00
N ASP A 109 18.12 -5.52 26.18
CA ASP A 109 19.46 -6.05 26.45
C ASP A 109 20.46 -4.89 26.54
N ARG A 110 21.68 -5.16 27.00
CA ARG A 110 22.76 -4.17 27.13
C ARG A 110 23.17 -3.52 25.81
N HIS A 111 22.82 -4.13 24.68
CA HIS A 111 23.25 -3.69 23.36
C HIS A 111 22.11 -3.61 22.34
N GLU A 112 20.94 -4.19 22.63
CA GLU A 112 19.81 -4.25 21.71
C GLU A 112 18.49 -3.97 22.46
N HIS A 113 17.66 -3.12 21.87
CA HIS A 113 16.34 -2.79 22.36
C HIS A 113 15.31 -3.02 21.26
N VAL A 114 14.39 -3.96 21.47
CA VAL A 114 13.30 -4.26 20.55
C VAL A 114 11.98 -3.88 21.19
N ARG A 115 11.16 -3.13 20.46
CA ARG A 115 9.83 -2.71 20.90
C ARG A 115 8.81 -2.98 19.81
N VAL A 116 7.71 -3.65 20.17
CA VAL A 116 6.56 -3.92 19.30
C VAL A 116 5.31 -3.36 19.95
N ALA A 117 4.62 -2.46 19.27
CA ALA A 117 3.43 -1.79 19.78
C ALA A 117 2.38 -1.58 18.68
N LYS A 118 1.10 -1.50 19.06
CA LYS A 118 0.03 -0.99 18.20
C LYS A 118 -0.36 0.40 18.68
N VAL A 119 -0.34 1.38 17.78
CA VAL A 119 -0.65 2.78 18.08
C VAL A 119 -1.40 3.39 16.91
N GLY A 120 -2.58 3.96 17.16
CA GLY A 120 -3.34 4.68 16.14
C GLY A 120 -3.74 3.81 14.94
N GLY A 121 -3.87 2.49 15.13
CA GLY A 121 -4.15 1.54 14.04
C GLY A 121 -2.93 1.11 13.23
N ASP A 122 -1.71 1.55 13.60
CA ASP A 122 -0.45 1.08 13.03
C ASP A 122 0.22 0.06 13.96
N LEU A 123 0.82 -0.96 13.38
CA LEU A 123 1.82 -1.80 14.04
C LEU A 123 3.19 -1.14 13.90
N LEU A 124 3.82 -0.84 15.03
CA LEU A 124 5.12 -0.22 15.13
C LEU A 124 6.13 -1.23 15.68
N ILE A 125 7.20 -1.48 14.94
CA ILE A 125 8.35 -2.25 15.40
C ILE A 125 9.56 -1.34 15.37
N LYS A 126 10.23 -1.21 16.51
CA LYS A 126 11.45 -0.42 16.65
C LYS A 126 12.55 -1.33 17.17
N VAL A 127 13.63 -1.44 16.41
CA VAL A 127 14.86 -2.09 16.87
C VAL A 127 15.93 -1.02 16.96
N ARG A 128 16.67 -1.01 18.07
CA ARG A 128 17.78 -0.11 18.34
C ARG A 128 18.96 -0.93 18.80
N GLU A 129 20.10 -0.74 18.16
CA GLU A 129 21.35 -1.38 18.53
C GLU A 129 22.37 -0.31 18.90
N ASP A 130 22.89 -0.39 20.12
CA ASP A 130 23.71 0.67 20.71
C ASP A 130 25.14 0.67 20.14
N HIS A 131 25.66 -0.50 19.76
CA HIS A 131 27.05 -0.67 19.32
C HIS A 131 27.30 -0.08 17.92
N ASP A 132 26.39 -0.36 16.99
CA ASP A 132 26.49 0.11 15.60
C ASP A 132 25.61 1.33 15.33
N ARG A 133 24.91 1.88 16.34
CA ARG A 133 23.92 2.96 16.18
C ARG A 133 22.86 2.64 15.12
N SER A 134 22.65 1.34 14.88
CA SER A 134 21.69 0.81 13.93
C SER A 134 20.27 1.02 14.47
N LYS A 135 19.40 1.52 13.60
CA LYS A 135 18.00 1.84 13.89
C LYS A 135 17.14 1.26 12.80
N VAL A 136 16.22 0.39 13.20
CA VAL A 136 15.17 -0.12 12.33
C VAL A 136 13.84 0.39 12.84
N ASP A 137 13.11 1.06 11.96
CA ASP A 137 11.75 1.52 12.19
C ASP A 137 10.85 0.88 11.15
N VAL A 138 9.90 0.07 11.62
CA VAL A 138 8.84 -0.50 10.80
C VAL A 138 7.53 0.07 11.29
N LYS A 139 6.76 0.62 10.36
CA LYS A 139 5.41 1.14 10.58
C LYS A 139 4.50 0.56 9.51
N VAL A 140 3.57 -0.30 9.90
CA VAL A 140 2.65 -0.94 8.97
C VAL A 140 1.22 -0.75 9.46
N PRO A 141 0.31 -0.19 8.64
CA PRO A 141 -1.10 -0.13 9.02
C PRO A 141 -1.62 -1.52 9.34
N PHE A 142 -2.35 -1.67 10.44
CA PHE A 142 -2.79 -2.99 10.91
C PHE A 142 -3.67 -3.71 9.87
N THR A 143 -4.46 -2.95 9.11
CA THR A 143 -5.23 -3.45 7.95
C THR A 143 -4.37 -4.15 6.87
N VAL A 144 -3.11 -3.71 6.70
CA VAL A 144 -2.16 -4.34 5.77
C VAL A 144 -1.61 -5.63 6.37
N VAL A 145 -1.32 -5.64 7.68
CA VAL A 145 -0.90 -6.86 8.40
C VAL A 145 -1.97 -7.95 8.28
N GLU A 146 -3.24 -7.59 8.45
CA GLU A 146 -4.39 -8.49 8.29
C GLU A 146 -4.49 -9.04 6.87
N ALA A 147 -4.32 -8.16 5.88
CA ALA A 147 -4.37 -8.56 4.49
C ALA A 147 -3.22 -9.53 4.15
N LEU A 148 -2.01 -9.26 4.64
CA LEU A 148 -0.87 -10.18 4.49
C LEU A 148 -1.15 -11.55 5.12
N LEU A 149 -1.84 -11.62 6.25
CA LEU A 149 -2.14 -12.89 6.93
C LEU A 149 -3.42 -13.59 6.43
N SER A 150 -4.09 -13.03 5.41
CA SER A 150 -5.31 -13.60 4.82
C SER A 150 -5.08 -14.85 3.95
N GLY A 151 -3.83 -15.28 3.78
CA GLY A 151 -3.40 -16.43 2.95
C GLY A 151 -3.87 -17.81 3.45
N GLY A 152 -3.11 -18.87 3.18
CA GLY A 152 -3.18 -20.17 3.90
C GLY A 152 -2.54 -20.12 5.29
N LYS A 153 -2.69 -21.18 6.11
CA LYS A 153 -2.27 -21.18 7.53
C LYS A 153 -0.81 -20.76 7.72
N ASP A 154 0.05 -21.17 6.79
CA ASP A 154 1.48 -20.92 6.79
C ASP A 154 1.91 -20.08 5.58
N GLU A 155 1.01 -19.21 5.10
CA GLU A 155 1.25 -18.38 3.92
C GLU A 155 0.91 -16.91 4.17
N LEU A 156 1.73 -16.03 3.61
CA LEU A 156 1.47 -14.60 3.51
C LEU A 156 0.92 -14.28 2.12
N ASP A 157 -0.25 -13.64 2.06
CA ASP A 157 -0.85 -13.15 0.84
C ASP A 157 -0.32 -11.74 0.51
N ILE A 158 0.79 -11.71 -0.23
CA ILE A 158 1.45 -10.45 -0.62
C ILE A 158 0.53 -9.63 -1.53
N THR A 159 -0.27 -10.29 -2.36
CA THR A 159 -1.24 -9.62 -3.24
C THR A 159 -2.31 -8.90 -2.43
N ALA A 160 -2.84 -9.53 -1.39
CA ALA A 160 -3.79 -8.89 -0.47
C ALA A 160 -3.14 -7.71 0.27
N GLY A 161 -1.92 -7.88 0.79
CA GLY A 161 -1.15 -6.80 1.43
C GLY A 161 -0.96 -5.59 0.51
N LEU A 162 -0.60 -5.82 -0.75
CA LEU A 162 -0.40 -4.77 -1.74
C LEU A 162 -1.69 -3.99 -2.04
N ARG A 163 -2.82 -4.70 -2.16
CA ARG A 163 -4.14 -4.08 -2.34
C ARG A 163 -4.55 -3.24 -1.13
N ALA A 164 -4.26 -3.71 0.08
CA ALA A 164 -4.52 -2.98 1.31
C ALA A 164 -3.66 -1.70 1.39
N LEU A 165 -2.38 -1.77 1.02
CA LEU A 165 -1.50 -0.60 0.95
C LEU A 165 -2.02 0.46 -0.01
N ARG A 166 -2.55 0.05 -1.17
CA ARG A 166 -3.10 0.99 -2.15
C ARG A 166 -4.25 1.83 -1.59
N ALA A 167 -4.98 1.31 -0.60
CA ALA A 167 -6.11 1.98 0.04
C ALA A 167 -5.72 2.92 1.19
N GLN A 168 -4.53 2.77 1.78
CA GLN A 168 -4.11 3.48 3.01
C GLN A 168 -3.55 4.90 2.77
N GLY A 169 -3.16 5.24 1.54
CA GLY A 169 -2.55 6.54 1.24
C GLY A 169 -1.02 6.47 1.16
N ASP A 170 -0.38 7.63 1.24
CA ASP A 170 1.08 7.73 1.26
C ASP A 170 1.60 7.30 2.64
N THR A 171 2.54 6.36 2.71
CA THR A 171 3.04 5.81 3.96
C THR A 171 4.48 5.34 3.86
N GLU A 172 5.27 5.61 4.90
CA GLU A 172 6.61 5.04 5.07
C GLU A 172 6.48 3.72 5.85
N LEU A 173 6.98 2.63 5.25
CA LEU A 173 6.79 1.27 5.77
C LEU A 173 7.96 0.81 6.61
N VAL A 174 9.16 0.99 6.06
CA VAL A 174 10.41 0.52 6.67
C VAL A 174 11.48 1.57 6.45
N THR A 175 12.16 1.92 7.52
CA THR A 175 13.38 2.71 7.50
C THR A 175 14.44 1.96 8.30
N VAL A 176 15.53 1.61 7.63
CA VAL A 176 16.75 1.09 8.26
C VAL A 176 17.81 2.16 8.13
N ASN A 177 18.40 2.54 9.24
CA ASN A 177 19.51 3.48 9.28
C ASN A 177 20.64 2.88 10.09
N ASP A 178 21.77 2.68 9.43
CA ASP A 178 23.04 2.30 10.04
C ASP A 178 24.09 3.37 9.70
N ASN A 179 25.29 3.26 10.27
CA ASN A 179 26.37 4.25 10.12
C ASN A 179 26.72 4.58 8.67
N ALA A 180 26.63 3.60 7.77
CA ALA A 180 27.01 3.78 6.37
C ALA A 180 25.83 3.59 5.41
N GLN A 181 24.73 2.96 5.84
CA GLN A 181 23.66 2.55 4.95
C GLN A 181 22.30 3.08 5.42
N THR A 182 21.53 3.62 4.49
CA THR A 182 20.12 3.94 4.73
C THR A 182 19.25 3.19 3.73
N VAL A 183 18.32 2.39 4.23
CA VAL A 183 17.28 1.74 3.43
C VAL A 183 15.94 2.37 3.77
N ARG A 184 15.19 2.79 2.77
CA ARG A 184 13.84 3.31 2.92
C ARG A 184 12.90 2.58 1.97
N ILE A 185 11.77 2.14 2.52
CA ILE A 185 10.67 1.52 1.77
C ILE A 185 9.41 2.30 2.08
N TRP A 186 8.79 2.87 1.05
CA TRP A 186 7.57 3.65 1.20
C TRP A 186 6.67 3.53 -0.02
N VAL A 187 5.41 3.91 0.17
CA VAL A 187 4.42 4.05 -0.88
C VAL A 187 3.99 5.49 -0.96
N ASP A 188 4.01 6.09 -2.15
CA ASP A 188 3.38 7.39 -2.37
C ASP A 188 2.69 7.48 -3.74
N SER A 189 2.06 8.62 -4.01
CA SER A 189 1.36 8.92 -5.26
C SER A 189 2.27 9.44 -6.39
N ARG A 190 3.59 9.56 -6.15
CA ARG A 190 4.59 10.09 -7.08
C ARG A 190 5.43 8.95 -7.64
N ASN A 191 5.86 9.09 -8.89
CA ASN A 191 6.70 8.07 -9.52
C ASN A 191 8.19 8.20 -9.13
N THR A 192 8.62 9.38 -8.72
CA THR A 192 10.01 9.64 -8.33
C THR A 192 10.17 9.51 -6.83
N GLY A 193 10.87 8.47 -6.39
CA GLY A 193 11.31 8.37 -5.01
C GLY A 193 12.48 9.31 -4.75
N GLU A 194 12.22 10.47 -4.14
CA GLU A 194 13.25 11.39 -3.63
C GLU A 194 13.78 10.97 -2.24
#